data_AF-A0A7W9F1P7-F1
#
_entry.id   AF-A0A7W9F1P7-F1
#
_cell.length_a   1.000
_cell.length_b   1.000
_cell.length_c   1.000
_cell.angle_alpha   90.00
_cell.angle_beta   90.00
_cell.angle_gamma   90.00
#
_symmetry.space_group_name_H-M   'P 1'
#
loop_
_entity.id
_entity.type
_entity.pdbx_description
1 polymer ?
#
loop_
_entity_poly.entity_id
_entity_poly.type
_entity_poly.pdbx_seq_one_letter_code
_entity_poly.pdbx_strand_id
1 'polypeptide(L)'
;MGANDKSVVGSLDLILNGRTYLGWAYSPSLTDNRRLIVRLVSDNAVLAVGHPATVREDLRHLTEQPTGFEINIGDGVHADVEFDSRAAVVVDDGTTTTVLPIFHTAADQLKIHQAYSILSSLSKPMPPALGREIAALDPLSDVPPIRPWSPPPADLSCLAPIFFEIGAMSPDGGTLVGRDGALFLAGGSNAVATLYNRSENDLARANLIGRRWNDLFAARRRRMADLGAQYLQLIVPEKQSIQGHLMEPPLAGATPLLEAIERNADPAYLSTFGLLLNAEQTKRTYRRNDTHLGPFGAQHVAQAIATAVNVTIPIPTLTKLAVREGDLGGKFNPEIWETVDEPLEIPGTIMPARTTIHLPDDGRHIGRHYLFRNAAALSPLKVVCFGNSQFEAGDLPQALTWWAARIFSEFHFIWDPAFDDAYIDRIRPDVVIGQTIERFLDRVPSR
;
A
#
# COMPACT_ATOMS: atom_id res chain seq x y z
N MET A 1 11.87 21.64 -28.09
CA MET A 1 12.84 20.55 -28.33
C MET A 1 13.65 20.93 -29.55
N GLY A 2 14.92 21.28 -29.34
CA GLY A 2 15.84 21.66 -30.41
C GLY A 2 16.19 20.44 -31.28
N ALA A 3 16.37 20.69 -32.56
CA ALA A 3 16.78 19.69 -33.55
C ALA A 3 18.15 19.07 -33.21
N ASN A 4 18.29 17.78 -33.54
CA ASN A 4 19.53 16.98 -33.65
C ASN A 4 19.96 16.00 -32.54
N ASP A 5 19.11 15.56 -31.61
CA ASP A 5 19.46 14.33 -30.90
C ASP A 5 19.02 13.10 -31.72
N LYS A 6 19.92 12.66 -32.62
CA LYS A 6 19.82 11.36 -33.29
C LYS A 6 20.29 10.21 -32.41
N SER A 7 20.45 10.45 -31.10
CA SER A 7 20.90 9.43 -30.16
C SER A 7 19.81 8.40 -29.93
N VAL A 8 20.22 7.16 -29.74
CA VAL A 8 19.35 6.13 -29.16
C VAL A 8 18.91 6.58 -27.77
N VAL A 9 17.64 6.41 -27.44
CA VAL A 9 17.08 6.64 -26.10
C VAL A 9 16.47 5.35 -25.58
N GLY A 10 16.47 5.17 -24.27
CA GLY A 10 15.92 3.98 -23.64
C GLY A 10 16.26 3.90 -22.17
N SER A 11 15.82 2.82 -21.51
CA SER A 11 16.21 2.49 -20.15
C SER A 11 16.18 0.99 -19.90
N LEU A 12 16.98 0.56 -18.93
CA LEU A 12 16.78 -0.73 -18.26
C LEU A 12 15.79 -0.52 -17.10
N ASP A 13 14.65 -1.19 -17.17
CA ASP A 13 13.52 -0.95 -16.26
C ASP A 13 13.49 -1.95 -15.10
N LEU A 14 13.80 -3.22 -15.38
CA LEU A 14 13.57 -4.33 -14.45
C LEU A 14 14.59 -5.46 -14.63
N ILE A 15 14.93 -6.13 -13.52
CA ILE A 15 15.73 -7.36 -13.52
C ILE A 15 14.93 -8.48 -12.87
N LEU A 16 14.57 -9.50 -13.65
CA LEU A 16 13.86 -10.68 -13.19
C LEU A 16 14.84 -11.79 -12.84
N ASN A 17 14.68 -12.35 -11.63
CA ASN A 17 15.44 -13.50 -11.13
C ASN A 17 16.98 -13.35 -11.21
N GLY A 18 17.48 -12.10 -11.27
CA GLY A 18 18.91 -11.80 -11.44
C GLY A 18 19.53 -12.15 -12.80
N ARG A 19 18.73 -12.64 -13.75
CA ARG A 19 19.24 -13.21 -15.02
C ARG A 19 18.57 -12.64 -16.26
N THR A 20 17.35 -12.15 -16.12
CA THR A 20 16.58 -11.59 -17.23
C THR A 20 16.46 -10.09 -17.04
N TYR A 21 16.91 -9.34 -18.04
CA TYR A 21 16.96 -7.88 -18.03
C TYR A 21 15.93 -7.36 -19.01
N LEU A 22 15.01 -6.54 -18.52
CA LEU A 22 13.92 -5.98 -19.30
C LEU A 22 14.05 -4.46 -19.38
N GLY A 23 13.83 -3.92 -20.56
CA GLY A 23 13.85 -2.49 -20.79
C GLY A 23 13.24 -2.13 -22.13
N TRP A 24 13.51 -0.91 -22.58
CA TRP A 24 13.11 -0.44 -23.89
C TRP A 24 14.21 0.41 -24.50
N ALA A 25 14.23 0.45 -25.83
CA ALA A 25 15.15 1.27 -26.58
C ALA A 25 14.51 1.73 -27.89
N TYR A 26 14.85 2.93 -28.31
CA TYR A 26 14.37 3.58 -29.51
C TYR A 26 15.50 4.36 -30.18
N SER A 27 15.69 4.13 -31.47
CA SER A 27 16.52 4.97 -32.33
C SER A 27 15.66 5.62 -33.41
N PRO A 28 15.67 6.95 -33.53
CA PRO A 28 15.00 7.65 -34.63
C PRO A 28 15.71 7.44 -35.99
N SER A 29 16.91 6.86 -35.99
CA SER A 29 17.67 6.57 -37.22
C SER A 29 17.17 5.31 -37.95
N LEU A 30 16.43 4.44 -37.25
CA LEU A 30 15.95 3.17 -37.76
C LEU A 30 14.48 3.25 -38.18
N THR A 31 14.18 2.64 -39.33
CA THR A 31 12.80 2.42 -39.77
C THR A 31 12.13 1.25 -39.05
N ASP A 32 12.89 0.37 -38.38
CA ASP A 32 12.40 -0.74 -37.56
C ASP A 32 13.32 -0.94 -36.35
N ASN A 33 12.84 -0.56 -35.16
CA ASN A 33 13.58 -0.64 -33.90
C ASN A 33 13.82 -2.08 -33.42
N ARG A 34 13.16 -3.08 -34.01
CA ARG A 34 13.49 -4.49 -33.76
C ARG A 34 14.88 -4.88 -34.31
N ARG A 35 15.49 -4.02 -35.12
CA ARG A 35 16.86 -4.17 -35.62
C ARG A 35 17.92 -3.69 -34.64
N LEU A 36 17.54 -3.03 -33.54
CA LEU A 36 18.49 -2.67 -32.49
C LEU A 36 19.11 -3.94 -31.90
N ILE A 37 20.39 -3.83 -31.56
CA ILE A 37 21.10 -4.88 -30.83
C ILE A 37 21.34 -4.35 -29.43
N VAL A 38 20.75 -4.99 -28.44
CA VAL A 38 20.94 -4.65 -27.04
C VAL A 38 21.92 -5.66 -26.44
N ARG A 39 23.01 -5.18 -25.87
CA ARG A 39 24.06 -6.01 -25.29
C ARG A 39 24.20 -5.70 -23.82
N LEU A 40 24.24 -6.74 -22.99
CA LEU A 40 24.77 -6.61 -21.64
C LEU A 40 26.28 -6.81 -21.72
N VAL A 41 27.05 -5.79 -21.33
CA VAL A 41 28.50 -5.79 -21.39
C VAL A 41 29.05 -5.66 -19.98
N SER A 42 30.09 -6.42 -19.63
CA SER A 42 30.88 -6.22 -18.40
C SER A 42 32.35 -6.35 -18.73
N ASP A 43 33.18 -5.41 -18.25
CA ASP A 43 34.63 -5.40 -18.51
C ASP A 43 34.99 -5.55 -20.01
N ASN A 44 34.21 -4.89 -20.88
CA ASN A 44 34.28 -4.96 -22.35
C ASN A 44 33.94 -6.33 -22.97
N ALA A 45 33.52 -7.33 -22.18
CA ALA A 45 33.01 -8.60 -22.67
C ALA A 45 31.49 -8.55 -22.82
N VAL A 46 30.97 -9.04 -23.95
CA VAL A 46 29.53 -9.20 -24.16
C VAL A 46 29.07 -10.44 -23.39
N LEU A 47 28.28 -10.23 -22.34
CA LEU A 47 27.73 -11.29 -21.51
C LEU A 47 26.47 -11.91 -22.12
N ALA A 48 25.63 -11.07 -22.72
CA ALA A 48 24.39 -11.48 -23.35
C ALA A 48 23.95 -10.48 -24.41
N VAL A 49 23.16 -10.96 -25.38
CA VAL A 49 22.60 -10.16 -26.47
C VAL A 49 21.10 -10.39 -26.54
N GLY A 50 20.34 -9.32 -26.70
CA GLY A 50 18.90 -9.33 -26.91
C GLY A 50 18.50 -8.39 -28.04
N HIS A 51 17.26 -8.54 -28.48
CA HIS A 51 16.66 -7.74 -29.54
C HIS A 51 15.30 -7.22 -29.06
N PRO A 52 14.92 -5.98 -29.40
CA PRO A 52 13.58 -5.53 -29.11
C PRO A 52 12.57 -6.36 -29.92
N ALA A 53 11.62 -6.98 -29.23
CA ALA A 53 10.66 -7.91 -29.85
C ALA A 53 9.25 -7.80 -29.26
N THR A 54 9.10 -7.21 -28.08
CA THR A 54 7.82 -7.05 -27.40
C THR A 54 7.25 -5.65 -27.64
N VAL A 55 5.93 -5.52 -27.76
CA VAL A 55 5.27 -4.21 -27.91
C VAL A 55 4.96 -3.65 -26.52
N ARG A 56 5.40 -2.42 -26.24
CA ARG A 56 5.22 -1.68 -24.98
C ARG A 56 4.21 -0.55 -25.19
N GLU A 57 2.92 -0.88 -25.19
CA GLU A 57 1.82 0.06 -25.47
C GLU A 57 1.88 1.36 -24.66
N ASP A 58 2.44 1.31 -23.46
CA ASP A 58 2.70 2.45 -22.59
C ASP A 58 3.65 3.49 -23.20
N LEU A 59 4.53 3.12 -24.13
CA LEU A 59 5.52 4.00 -24.77
C LEU A 59 5.00 4.73 -26.04
N ARG A 60 3.73 4.56 -26.43
CA ARG A 60 3.17 5.20 -27.64
C ARG A 60 3.22 6.73 -27.63
N HIS A 61 3.30 7.33 -26.45
CA HIS A 61 3.46 8.77 -26.30
C HIS A 61 4.90 9.25 -26.58
N LEU A 62 5.87 8.34 -26.65
CA LEU A 62 7.30 8.61 -26.88
C LEU A 62 7.75 8.19 -28.28
N THR A 63 7.18 7.12 -28.85
CA THR A 63 7.60 6.58 -30.15
C THR A 63 6.47 5.87 -30.88
N GLU A 64 6.50 5.95 -32.22
CA GLU A 64 5.60 5.20 -33.11
C GLU A 64 5.95 3.70 -33.17
N GLN A 65 7.12 3.31 -32.66
CA GLN A 65 7.60 1.92 -32.60
C GLN A 65 7.95 1.53 -31.16
N PRO A 66 6.93 1.33 -30.30
CA PRO A 66 7.16 1.11 -28.89
C PRO A 66 7.63 -0.33 -28.63
N THR A 67 8.92 -0.58 -28.78
CA THR A 67 9.50 -1.91 -28.62
C THR A 67 10.27 -2.06 -27.30
N GLY A 68 9.93 -3.08 -26.52
CA GLY A 68 10.69 -3.54 -25.38
C GLY A 68 11.68 -4.64 -25.78
N PHE A 69 12.76 -4.77 -25.00
CA PHE A 69 13.75 -5.84 -25.14
C PHE A 69 13.78 -6.72 -23.89
N GLU A 70 14.23 -7.95 -24.10
CA GLU A 70 14.59 -8.91 -23.07
C GLU A 70 16.00 -9.44 -23.35
N ILE A 71 16.87 -9.44 -22.34
CA ILE A 71 18.19 -10.06 -22.39
C ILE A 71 18.26 -11.12 -21.29
N ASN A 72 18.59 -12.35 -21.66
CA ASN A 72 18.78 -13.44 -20.72
C ASN A 72 20.27 -13.82 -20.66
N ILE A 73 20.83 -13.81 -19.44
CA ILE A 73 22.16 -14.32 -19.18
C ILE A 73 22.07 -15.85 -19.05
N GLY A 74 22.63 -16.57 -20.02
CA GLY A 74 22.58 -18.04 -20.07
C GLY A 74 23.24 -18.72 -18.87
N ASP A 75 22.88 -19.99 -18.65
CA ASP A 75 23.42 -20.83 -17.58
C ASP A 75 24.95 -20.97 -17.72
N GLY A 76 25.68 -20.38 -16.77
CA GLY A 76 27.16 -20.42 -16.74
C GLY A 76 27.83 -19.08 -16.48
N VAL A 77 27.11 -17.97 -16.63
CA VAL A 77 27.56 -16.65 -16.18
C VAL A 77 26.88 -16.37 -14.85
N HIS A 78 27.64 -16.38 -13.76
CA HIS A 78 27.12 -16.08 -12.43
C HIS A 78 26.52 -14.67 -12.41
N ALA A 79 25.37 -14.50 -11.73
CA ALA A 79 24.62 -13.25 -11.62
C ALA A 79 25.35 -12.15 -10.83
N ASP A 80 26.62 -12.36 -10.49
CA ASP A 80 27.52 -11.38 -9.86
C ASP A 80 28.03 -10.35 -10.87
N VAL A 81 27.15 -9.90 -11.78
CA VAL A 81 27.43 -8.78 -12.67
C VAL A 81 27.38 -7.51 -11.81
N GLU A 82 28.55 -7.06 -11.38
CA GLU A 82 28.71 -5.84 -10.61
C GLU A 82 28.50 -4.64 -11.56
N PHE A 83 27.30 -4.04 -11.56
CA PHE A 83 27.07 -2.76 -12.26
C PHE A 83 27.79 -1.58 -11.60
N ASP A 84 28.66 -1.85 -10.62
CA ASP A 84 29.52 -0.87 -9.97
C ASP A 84 30.64 -0.43 -10.92
N SER A 85 30.27 0.38 -11.91
CA SER A 85 31.06 0.97 -13.01
C SER A 85 31.57 0.05 -14.12
N ARG A 86 31.42 -1.28 -13.98
CA ARG A 86 31.99 -2.26 -14.92
C ARG A 86 31.00 -2.89 -15.89
N ALA A 87 29.72 -2.93 -15.54
CA ALA A 87 28.66 -3.45 -16.41
C ALA A 87 27.70 -2.38 -16.92
N ALA A 88 27.27 -2.51 -18.17
CA ALA A 88 26.38 -1.59 -18.85
C ALA A 88 25.44 -2.33 -19.82
N VAL A 89 24.21 -1.83 -19.94
CA VAL A 89 23.35 -2.20 -21.07
C VAL A 89 23.62 -1.21 -22.19
N VAL A 90 24.04 -1.73 -23.33
CA VAL A 90 24.45 -0.94 -24.48
C VAL A 90 23.53 -1.26 -25.65
N VAL A 91 23.04 -0.22 -26.33
CA VAL A 91 22.24 -0.36 -27.54
C VAL A 91 23.03 0.13 -28.74
N ASP A 92 22.98 -0.66 -29.81
CA ASP A 92 23.65 -0.39 -31.07
C ASP A 92 22.63 -0.38 -32.21
N ASP A 93 22.60 0.72 -32.96
CA ASP A 93 21.74 0.90 -34.13
C ASP A 93 22.48 0.73 -35.47
N GLY A 94 23.74 0.31 -35.43
CA GLY A 94 24.63 0.17 -36.57
C GLY A 94 25.39 1.46 -36.94
N THR A 95 25.05 2.59 -36.32
CA THR A 95 25.74 3.87 -36.51
C THR A 95 26.26 4.46 -35.21
N THR A 96 25.56 4.23 -34.11
CA THR A 96 25.89 4.72 -32.79
C THR A 96 25.71 3.62 -31.75
N THR A 97 26.51 3.72 -30.69
CA THR A 97 26.47 2.81 -29.54
C THR A 97 26.20 3.66 -28.30
N THR A 98 25.09 3.40 -27.61
CA THR A 98 24.63 4.21 -26.48
C THR A 98 24.50 3.34 -25.23
N VAL A 99 25.05 3.82 -24.11
CA VAL A 99 24.83 3.20 -22.80
C VAL A 99 23.47 3.63 -22.28
N LEU A 100 22.58 2.66 -22.01
CA LEU A 100 21.28 2.96 -21.44
C LEU A 100 21.41 3.33 -19.96
N PRO A 101 20.69 4.37 -19.50
CA PRO A 101 20.53 4.60 -18.08
C PRO A 101 19.79 3.43 -17.44
N ILE A 102 20.25 3.06 -16.24
CA ILE A 102 19.58 2.07 -15.41
C ILE A 102 18.59 2.83 -14.54
N PHE A 103 17.30 2.51 -14.68
CA PHE A 103 16.29 3.15 -13.86
C PHE A 103 16.49 2.75 -12.39
N HIS A 104 16.19 3.66 -11.47
CA HIS A 104 16.50 3.48 -10.04
C HIS A 104 15.95 2.16 -9.47
N THR A 105 14.76 1.73 -9.87
CA THR A 105 14.18 0.43 -9.49
C THR A 105 15.03 -0.76 -9.93
N ALA A 106 15.59 -0.75 -11.14
CA ALA A 106 16.49 -1.81 -11.61
C ALA A 106 17.83 -1.78 -10.86
N ALA A 107 18.36 -0.58 -10.59
CA ALA A 107 19.60 -0.41 -9.81
C ALA A 107 19.44 -0.94 -8.38
N ASP A 108 18.30 -0.71 -7.74
CA ASP A 108 18.05 -1.16 -6.38
C ASP A 108 17.76 -2.67 -6.30
N GLN A 109 17.05 -3.24 -7.28
CA GLN A 109 16.91 -4.69 -7.42
C GLN A 109 18.26 -5.39 -7.58
N LEU A 110 19.18 -4.77 -8.32
CA LEU A 110 20.52 -5.29 -8.50
C LEU A 110 21.32 -5.31 -7.20
N LYS A 111 21.27 -4.23 -6.41
CA LYS A 111 21.91 -4.17 -5.08
C LYS A 111 21.37 -5.25 -4.15
N ILE A 112 20.05 -5.47 -4.18
CA ILE A 112 19.40 -6.54 -3.40
C ILE A 112 19.89 -7.91 -3.87
N HIS A 113 19.93 -8.16 -5.18
CA HIS A 113 20.38 -9.44 -5.71
C HIS A 113 21.85 -9.71 -5.42
N GLN A 114 22.72 -8.69 -5.52
CA GLN A 114 24.13 -8.78 -5.14
C GLN A 114 24.29 -9.09 -3.65
N ALA A 115 23.52 -8.43 -2.79
CA ALA A 115 23.51 -8.73 -1.36
C ALA A 115 23.11 -10.19 -1.13
N TYR A 116 22.04 -10.69 -1.78
CA TYR A 116 21.63 -12.09 -1.67
C TYR A 116 22.66 -13.07 -2.24
N SER A 117 23.33 -12.75 -3.35
CA SER A 117 24.37 -13.61 -3.93
C SER A 117 25.57 -13.72 -2.98
N ILE A 118 26.08 -12.59 -2.49
CA ILE A 118 27.13 -12.53 -1.47
C ILE A 118 26.72 -13.34 -0.25
N LEU A 119 25.49 -13.18 0.23
CA LEU A 119 24.98 -13.88 1.42
C LEU A 119 24.77 -15.38 1.19
N SER A 120 24.33 -15.80 0.01
CA SER A 120 24.17 -17.21 -0.36
C SER A 120 25.50 -17.94 -0.60
N SER A 121 26.55 -17.19 -0.92
CA SER A 121 27.93 -17.71 -0.99
C SER A 121 28.56 -17.94 0.39
N LEU A 122 27.98 -17.39 1.46
CA LEU A 122 28.41 -17.64 2.83
C LEU A 122 27.84 -18.99 3.28
N SER A 123 28.74 -19.94 3.53
CA SER A 123 28.44 -21.34 3.92
C SER A 123 27.83 -21.51 5.32
N LYS A 124 27.32 -20.45 5.94
CA LYS A 124 26.69 -20.47 7.27
C LYS A 124 25.31 -19.79 7.22
N PRO A 125 24.30 -20.33 7.94
CA PRO A 125 23.00 -19.70 8.04
C PRO A 125 23.14 -18.26 8.56
N MET A 126 22.44 -17.34 7.90
CA MET A 126 22.51 -15.91 8.17
C MET A 126 22.05 -15.62 9.61
N PRO A 127 22.82 -14.87 10.42
CA PRO A 127 22.36 -14.46 11.74
C PRO A 127 21.11 -13.58 11.61
N PRO A 128 20.02 -13.84 12.38
CA PRO A 128 18.78 -13.05 12.33
C PRO A 128 18.95 -11.54 12.60
N ALA A 129 20.07 -11.12 13.17
CA ALA A 129 20.41 -9.71 13.37
C ALA A 129 20.80 -9.01 12.05
N LEU A 130 21.55 -9.69 11.18
CA LEU A 130 22.03 -9.11 9.92
C LEU A 130 20.88 -8.96 8.90
N GLY A 131 19.95 -9.92 8.86
CA GLY A 131 18.73 -9.79 8.04
C GLY A 131 17.85 -8.60 8.43
N ARG A 132 17.84 -8.22 9.72
CA ARG A 132 17.12 -7.03 10.22
C ARG A 132 17.82 -5.73 9.85
N GLU A 133 19.14 -5.69 9.84
CA GLU A 133 19.91 -4.51 9.41
C GLU A 133 19.77 -4.26 7.91
N ILE A 134 19.74 -5.31 7.08
CA ILE A 134 19.53 -5.20 5.63
C ILE A 134 18.11 -4.68 5.31
N ALA A 135 17.09 -5.19 6.01
CA ALA A 135 15.71 -4.69 5.86
C ALA A 135 15.54 -3.24 6.33
N ALA A 136 16.39 -2.77 7.24
CA ALA A 136 16.38 -1.39 7.73
C ALA A 136 17.09 -0.39 6.80
N LEU A 137 17.88 -0.88 5.82
CA LEU A 137 18.57 -0.07 4.83
C LEU A 137 17.73 0.24 3.58
N ASP A 138 16.50 -0.30 3.50
CA ASP A 138 15.58 -0.09 2.38
C ASP A 138 14.82 1.24 2.52
N PRO A 139 15.18 2.30 1.76
CA PRO A 139 14.47 3.57 1.79
C PRO A 139 13.17 3.52 0.95
N LEU A 140 12.90 2.39 0.29
CA LEU A 140 11.79 2.16 -0.63
C LEU A 140 10.69 1.27 -0.03
N SER A 141 10.63 1.11 1.30
CA SER A 141 9.50 0.42 1.95
C SER A 141 8.12 1.00 1.61
N ASP A 142 8.08 2.22 1.05
CA ASP A 142 6.87 2.94 0.66
C ASP A 142 6.60 2.91 -0.86
N VAL A 143 7.50 2.36 -1.68
CA VAL A 143 7.27 2.16 -3.13
C VAL A 143 7.18 0.66 -3.38
N PRO A 144 5.98 0.10 -3.60
CA PRO A 144 5.87 -1.33 -3.88
C PRO A 144 6.67 -1.66 -5.15
N PRO A 145 7.45 -2.75 -5.17
CA PRO A 145 8.13 -3.18 -6.39
C PRO A 145 7.09 -3.32 -7.50
N ILE A 146 7.38 -2.77 -8.69
CA ILE A 146 6.55 -2.97 -9.87
C ILE A 146 6.61 -4.47 -10.21
N ARG A 147 5.60 -5.20 -9.76
CA ARG A 147 5.42 -6.62 -10.04
C ARG A 147 4.84 -6.78 -11.44
N PRO A 148 5.21 -7.82 -12.19
CA PRO A 148 4.45 -8.20 -13.37
C PRO A 148 3.00 -8.45 -12.92
N TRP A 149 2.08 -7.64 -13.45
CA TRP A 149 0.66 -7.75 -13.14
C TRP A 149 0.18 -9.16 -13.48
N SER A 150 -0.14 -9.95 -12.45
CA SER A 150 -0.90 -11.17 -12.64
C SER A 150 -2.37 -10.77 -12.74
N PRO A 151 -3.06 -11.04 -13.86
CA PRO A 151 -4.49 -10.78 -13.92
C PRO A 151 -5.17 -11.53 -12.77
N PRO A 152 -6.17 -10.92 -12.10
CA PRO A 152 -6.91 -11.60 -11.07
C PRO A 152 -7.48 -12.91 -11.65
N PRO A 153 -7.50 -14.01 -10.87
CA PRO A 153 -8.03 -15.28 -11.34
C PRO A 153 -9.46 -15.09 -11.85
N ALA A 154 -9.75 -15.67 -13.01
CA ALA A 154 -11.00 -15.46 -13.73
C ALA A 154 -12.24 -15.90 -12.92
N ASP A 155 -12.09 -16.95 -12.12
CA ASP A 155 -13.08 -17.42 -11.16
C ASP A 155 -12.42 -18.30 -10.07
N LEU A 156 -13.24 -18.83 -9.16
CA LEU A 156 -12.80 -19.71 -8.07
C LEU A 156 -12.12 -21.00 -8.53
N SER A 157 -12.42 -21.50 -9.73
CA SER A 157 -11.84 -22.75 -10.24
C SER A 157 -10.34 -22.60 -10.56
N CYS A 158 -9.88 -21.36 -10.69
CA CYS A 158 -8.47 -21.03 -10.87
C CYS A 158 -7.69 -20.93 -9.55
N LEU A 159 -8.36 -21.13 -8.40
CA LEU A 159 -7.72 -21.10 -7.09
C LEU A 159 -7.35 -22.51 -6.63
N ALA A 160 -6.09 -22.69 -6.24
CA ALA A 160 -5.62 -23.87 -5.54
C ALA A 160 -5.36 -23.54 -4.07
N PRO A 161 -5.72 -24.43 -3.12
CA PRO A 161 -5.35 -24.23 -1.73
C PRO A 161 -3.83 -24.40 -1.58
N ILE A 162 -3.23 -23.52 -0.80
CA ILE A 162 -1.84 -23.63 -0.33
C ILE A 162 -1.84 -23.71 1.19
N PHE A 163 -1.00 -24.59 1.73
CA PHE A 163 -0.87 -24.78 3.17
C PHE A 163 0.46 -24.19 3.63
N PHE A 164 0.39 -23.35 4.65
CA PHE A 164 1.56 -22.79 5.34
C PHE A 164 1.59 -23.28 6.77
N GLU A 165 2.80 -23.42 7.31
CA GLU A 165 2.97 -23.63 8.74
C GLU A 165 2.53 -22.36 9.49
N ILE A 166 1.81 -22.54 10.60
CA ILE A 166 1.47 -21.44 11.50
C ILE A 166 2.79 -20.89 12.08
N GLY A 167 2.95 -19.58 12.05
CA GLY A 167 4.19 -18.91 12.44
C GLY A 167 5.18 -18.74 11.28
N ALA A 168 4.90 -19.29 10.09
CA ALA A 168 5.73 -19.04 8.92
C ALA A 168 5.76 -17.55 8.58
N MET A 169 6.90 -17.08 8.09
CA MET A 169 7.10 -15.71 7.67
C MET A 169 7.10 -15.62 6.14
N SER A 170 6.63 -14.52 5.58
CA SER A 170 6.91 -14.18 4.18
C SER A 170 8.43 -14.04 3.94
N PRO A 171 8.91 -14.20 2.70
CA PRO A 171 10.33 -14.05 2.37
C PRO A 171 10.97 -12.72 2.82
N ASP A 172 10.21 -11.62 2.85
CA ASP A 172 10.66 -10.31 3.33
C ASP A 172 10.64 -10.17 4.87
N GLY A 173 10.17 -11.19 5.60
CA GLY A 173 9.96 -11.14 7.05
C GLY A 173 8.89 -10.15 7.49
N GLY A 174 8.11 -9.59 6.55
CA GLY A 174 7.12 -8.56 6.82
C GLY A 174 5.77 -9.10 7.28
N THR A 175 5.45 -10.34 6.93
CA THR A 175 4.15 -10.97 7.18
C THR A 175 4.32 -12.28 7.95
N LEU A 176 3.49 -12.49 8.96
CA LEU A 176 3.36 -13.72 9.74
C LEU A 176 2.09 -14.47 9.34
N VAL A 177 2.21 -15.77 9.13
CA VAL A 177 1.08 -16.69 8.94
C VAL A 177 0.49 -17.07 10.30
N GLY A 178 -0.78 -16.76 10.50
CA GLY A 178 -1.57 -17.22 11.64
C GLY A 178 -2.48 -18.40 11.31
N ARG A 179 -3.36 -18.72 12.24
CA ARG A 179 -4.41 -19.74 12.14
C ARG A 179 -5.47 -19.32 11.11
N ASP A 180 -6.16 -20.31 10.54
CA ASP A 180 -7.24 -20.13 9.56
C ASP A 180 -6.84 -19.32 8.30
N GLY A 181 -5.55 -19.33 7.95
CA GLY A 181 -5.01 -18.59 6.80
C GLY A 181 -4.97 -17.07 6.99
N ALA A 182 -5.14 -16.58 8.23
CA ALA A 182 -5.00 -15.16 8.52
C ALA A 182 -3.52 -14.75 8.47
N LEU A 183 -3.21 -13.71 7.68
CA LEU A 183 -1.91 -13.08 7.62
C LEU A 183 -1.88 -11.85 8.51
N PHE A 184 -0.75 -11.62 9.18
CA PHE A 184 -0.54 -10.50 10.09
C PHE A 184 0.72 -9.73 9.72
N LEU A 185 0.67 -8.41 9.86
CA LEU A 185 1.87 -7.59 9.72
C LEU A 185 2.82 -7.88 10.90
N ALA A 186 4.05 -8.28 10.63
CA ALA A 186 5.01 -8.66 11.69
C ALA A 186 6.25 -7.76 11.71
N GLY A 187 6.61 -7.19 10.56
CA GLY A 187 7.79 -6.34 10.39
C GLY A 187 7.56 -5.15 9.46
N GLY A 188 8.61 -4.78 8.74
CA GLY A 188 8.65 -3.61 7.86
C GLY A 188 8.91 -2.29 8.59
N SER A 189 8.76 -1.18 7.86
CA SER A 189 9.03 0.19 8.33
C SER A 189 8.24 0.62 9.56
N ASN A 190 7.15 -0.09 9.88
CA ASN A 190 6.27 0.23 11.01
C ASN A 190 6.58 -0.54 12.30
N ALA A 191 7.46 -1.55 12.26
CA ALA A 191 7.89 -2.35 13.42
C ALA A 191 6.74 -2.76 14.37
N VAL A 192 5.58 -3.16 13.83
CA VAL A 192 4.29 -3.25 14.56
C VAL A 192 4.37 -4.14 15.80
N ALA A 193 5.12 -5.24 15.76
CA ALA A 193 5.30 -6.11 16.91
C ALA A 193 5.85 -5.38 18.15
N THR A 194 6.71 -4.38 17.96
CA THR A 194 7.31 -3.61 19.07
C THR A 194 6.32 -2.69 19.77
N LEU A 195 5.22 -2.34 19.11
CA LEU A 195 4.18 -1.46 19.67
C LEU A 195 3.38 -2.12 20.79
N TYR A 196 3.46 -3.44 20.92
CA TYR A 196 2.78 -4.23 21.95
C TYR A 196 3.65 -4.46 23.19
N ASN A 197 4.88 -3.94 23.24
CA ASN A 197 5.72 -4.05 24.42
C ASN A 197 5.08 -3.35 25.61
N ARG A 198 5.12 -4.03 26.77
CA ARG A 198 4.49 -3.56 28.02
C ARG A 198 5.50 -3.35 29.15
N SER A 199 6.74 -2.97 28.84
CA SER A 199 7.69 -2.59 29.89
C SER A 199 7.19 -1.34 30.62
N GLU A 200 7.65 -1.10 31.84
CA GLU A 200 7.26 0.09 32.61
C GLU A 200 7.52 1.39 31.83
N ASN A 201 8.65 1.45 31.12
CA ASN A 201 9.01 2.57 30.25
C ASN A 201 8.05 2.73 29.08
N ASP A 202 7.62 1.62 28.45
CA ASP A 202 6.66 1.66 27.35
C ASP A 202 5.28 2.14 27.82
N LEU A 203 4.82 1.68 28.98
CA LEU A 203 3.57 2.11 29.58
C LEU A 203 3.61 3.61 29.96
N ALA A 204 4.70 4.08 30.55
CA ALA A 204 4.88 5.49 30.87
C ALA A 204 4.89 6.36 29.61
N ARG A 205 5.60 5.94 28.57
CA ARG A 205 5.63 6.60 27.26
C ARG A 205 4.24 6.62 26.61
N ALA A 206 3.55 5.49 26.59
CA ALA A 206 2.21 5.36 26.03
C ALA A 206 1.22 6.31 26.72
N ASN A 207 1.26 6.41 28.05
CA ASN A 207 0.43 7.35 28.80
C ASN A 207 0.75 8.82 28.47
N LEU A 208 2.02 9.17 28.27
CA LEU A 208 2.42 10.53 27.88
C LEU A 208 1.90 10.88 26.47
N ILE A 209 2.11 9.99 25.50
CA ILE A 209 1.68 10.22 24.11
C ILE A 209 0.15 10.19 24.01
N GLY A 210 -0.51 9.29 24.73
CA GLY A 210 -1.97 9.20 24.77
C GLY A 210 -2.64 10.48 25.28
N ARG A 211 -2.04 11.15 26.29
CA ARG A 211 -2.51 12.49 26.71
C ARG A 211 -2.40 13.51 25.59
N ARG A 212 -1.28 13.55 24.86
CA ARG A 212 -1.09 14.48 23.72
C ARG A 212 -2.10 14.26 22.60
N TRP A 213 -2.46 13.01 22.32
CA TRP A 213 -3.53 12.71 21.38
C TRP A 213 -4.89 13.24 21.86
N ASN A 214 -5.24 13.02 23.13
CA ASN A 214 -6.48 13.54 23.69
C ASN A 214 -6.52 15.09 23.72
N ASP A 215 -5.39 15.74 24.03
CA ASP A 215 -5.26 17.20 23.92
C ASP A 215 -5.49 17.68 22.49
N LEU A 216 -4.94 16.97 21.50
CA LEU A 216 -5.16 17.25 20.08
C LEU A 216 -6.64 17.09 19.69
N PHE A 217 -7.30 16.01 20.13
CA PHE A 217 -8.72 15.78 19.86
C PHE A 217 -9.58 16.90 20.45
N ALA A 218 -9.31 17.31 21.69
CA ALA A 218 -10.02 18.41 22.34
C ALA A 218 -9.77 19.77 21.64
N ALA A 219 -8.56 19.99 21.13
CA ALA A 219 -8.25 21.19 20.33
C ALA A 219 -9.02 21.21 19.01
N ARG A 220 -8.97 20.11 18.24
CA ARG A 220 -9.71 19.97 16.98
C ARG A 220 -11.23 20.08 17.19
N ARG A 221 -11.77 19.45 18.23
CA ARG A 221 -13.20 19.56 18.58
C ARG A 221 -13.62 21.01 18.83
N ARG A 222 -12.86 21.76 19.63
CA ARG A 222 -13.14 23.18 19.90
C ARG A 222 -13.11 24.00 18.62
N ARG A 223 -12.07 23.80 17.79
CA ARG A 223 -11.92 24.50 16.51
C ARG A 223 -13.09 24.24 15.56
N MET A 224 -13.56 22.99 15.46
CA MET A 224 -14.71 22.66 14.63
C MET A 224 -16.01 23.24 15.19
N ALA A 225 -16.18 23.23 16.51
CA ALA A 225 -17.32 23.88 17.16
C ALA A 225 -17.36 25.39 16.87
N ASP A 226 -16.22 26.08 16.88
CA ASP A 226 -16.11 27.50 16.50
C ASP A 226 -16.52 27.76 15.03
N LEU A 227 -16.41 26.75 14.15
CA LEU A 227 -16.87 26.82 12.77
C LEU A 227 -18.35 26.48 12.60
N GLY A 228 -18.99 25.93 13.63
CA GLY A 228 -20.32 25.32 13.54
C GLY A 228 -20.29 23.92 12.91
N ALA A 229 -19.15 23.25 12.88
CA ALA A 229 -18.99 21.90 12.36
C ALA A 229 -18.90 20.87 13.51
N GLN A 230 -19.41 19.67 13.28
CA GLN A 230 -19.17 18.54 14.16
C GLN A 230 -17.77 17.95 13.92
N TYR A 231 -17.11 17.52 14.99
CA TYR A 231 -15.84 16.79 14.90
C TYR A 231 -16.03 15.34 15.32
N LEU A 232 -15.41 14.43 14.56
CA LEU A 232 -15.32 13.01 14.88
C LEU A 232 -13.87 12.56 14.73
N GLN A 233 -13.31 11.95 15.77
CA GLN A 233 -12.04 11.25 15.69
C GLN A 233 -12.29 9.75 15.74
N LEU A 234 -11.64 8.98 14.89
CA LEU A 234 -11.56 7.53 15.03
C LEU A 234 -10.12 7.03 14.88
N ILE A 235 -9.81 5.95 15.58
CA ILE A 235 -8.61 5.15 15.38
C ILE A 235 -9.08 3.78 14.93
N VAL A 236 -8.64 3.33 13.76
CA VAL A 236 -8.85 1.93 13.34
C VAL A 236 -7.78 1.08 14.01
N PRO A 237 -8.15 0.10 14.85
CA PRO A 237 -7.17 -0.75 15.52
C PRO A 237 -6.41 -1.58 14.49
N GLU A 238 -5.27 -2.09 14.90
CA GLU A 238 -4.56 -3.07 14.09
C GLU A 238 -5.30 -4.42 14.10
N LYS A 239 -5.15 -5.18 13.02
CA LYS A 239 -5.71 -6.53 12.93
C LYS A 239 -5.20 -7.44 14.05
N GLN A 240 -3.95 -7.31 14.48
CA GLN A 240 -3.42 -8.11 15.61
C GLN A 240 -4.15 -7.78 16.92
N SER A 241 -4.63 -6.55 17.11
CA SER A 241 -5.38 -6.16 18.32
C SER A 241 -6.77 -6.79 18.39
N ILE A 242 -7.40 -7.03 17.23
CA ILE A 242 -8.76 -7.58 17.14
C ILE A 242 -8.75 -9.10 16.96
N GLN A 243 -7.84 -9.61 16.14
CA GLN A 243 -7.75 -11.02 15.75
C GLN A 243 -6.48 -11.70 16.29
N GLY A 244 -5.85 -11.15 17.33
CA GLY A 244 -4.61 -11.67 17.90
C GLY A 244 -4.68 -13.11 18.42
N HIS A 245 -5.88 -13.61 18.70
CA HIS A 245 -6.12 -15.03 19.03
C HIS A 245 -5.80 -16.00 17.87
N LEU A 246 -5.69 -15.51 16.63
CA LEU A 246 -5.29 -16.29 15.47
C LEU A 246 -3.76 -16.26 15.25
N MET A 247 -3.00 -15.45 16.00
CA MET A 247 -1.55 -15.40 15.89
C MET A 247 -0.87 -16.54 16.67
N GLU A 248 0.41 -16.77 16.37
CA GLU A 248 1.28 -17.66 17.14
C GLU A 248 2.63 -16.95 17.42
N PRO A 249 2.98 -16.67 18.68
CA PRO A 249 2.11 -16.83 19.86
C PRO A 249 0.88 -15.91 19.79
N PRO A 250 -0.24 -16.27 20.46
CA PRO A 250 -1.42 -15.41 20.50
C PRO A 250 -1.13 -14.04 21.12
N LEU A 251 -1.70 -13.00 20.53
CA LEU A 251 -1.64 -11.64 21.05
C LEU A 251 -3.00 -11.24 21.65
N ALA A 252 -2.97 -10.56 22.79
CA ALA A 252 -4.17 -10.14 23.49
C ALA A 252 -4.27 -8.60 23.58
N GLY A 253 -5.38 -8.07 23.07
CA GLY A 253 -5.79 -6.69 23.25
C GLY A 253 -5.03 -5.69 22.37
N ALA A 254 -5.32 -4.43 22.61
CA ALA A 254 -4.70 -3.29 21.94
C ALA A 254 -3.26 -3.04 22.39
N THR A 255 -2.55 -2.23 21.63
CA THR A 255 -1.29 -1.61 22.07
C THR A 255 -1.52 -0.76 23.31
N PRO A 256 -0.52 -0.62 24.21
CA PRO A 256 -0.65 0.24 25.39
C PRO A 256 -1.00 1.69 25.07
N LEU A 257 -0.64 2.16 23.88
CA LEU A 257 -0.92 3.51 23.43
C LEU A 257 -2.38 3.71 23.06
N LEU A 258 -2.98 2.78 22.30
CA LEU A 258 -4.41 2.82 22.04
C LEU A 258 -5.20 2.71 23.35
N GLU A 259 -4.82 1.80 24.27
CA GLU A 259 -5.42 1.73 25.60
C GLU A 259 -5.33 3.05 26.37
N ALA A 260 -4.17 3.71 26.33
CA ALA A 260 -3.96 4.99 27.01
C ALA A 260 -4.84 6.12 26.46
N ILE A 261 -5.06 6.13 25.14
CA ILE A 261 -5.97 7.06 24.47
C ILE A 261 -7.41 6.78 24.89
N GLU A 262 -7.88 5.53 24.74
CA GLU A 262 -9.28 5.17 24.99
C GLU A 262 -9.68 5.34 26.45
N ARG A 263 -8.77 5.12 27.41
CA ARG A 263 -9.02 5.37 28.84
C ARG A 263 -9.43 6.82 29.16
N ASN A 264 -8.98 7.79 28.35
CA ASN A 264 -9.23 9.21 28.57
C ASN A 264 -9.84 9.86 27.32
N ALA A 265 -10.59 9.10 26.54
CA ALA A 265 -11.11 9.51 25.25
C ALA A 265 -11.94 10.81 25.34
N ASP A 266 -11.65 11.75 24.44
CA ASP A 266 -12.49 12.94 24.25
C ASP A 266 -13.90 12.53 23.76
N PRO A 267 -14.98 13.27 24.09
CA PRO A 267 -16.33 12.95 23.62
C PRO A 267 -16.52 12.87 22.09
N ALA A 268 -15.64 13.48 21.29
CA ALA A 268 -15.64 13.32 19.84
C ALA A 268 -14.91 12.06 19.35
N TYR A 269 -14.31 11.27 20.24
CA TYR A 269 -13.66 10.01 19.88
C TYR A 269 -14.68 8.88 19.76
N LEU A 270 -14.68 8.25 18.58
CA LEU A 270 -15.41 7.03 18.28
C LEU A 270 -14.47 5.83 18.43
N SER A 271 -14.63 5.06 19.50
CA SER A 271 -13.89 3.81 19.68
C SER A 271 -14.33 2.77 18.65
N THR A 272 -13.44 2.47 17.70
CA THR A 272 -13.66 1.34 16.79
C THR A 272 -13.06 0.03 17.33
N PHE A 273 -12.19 0.10 18.35
CA PHE A 273 -11.63 -1.09 19.01
C PHE A 273 -12.72 -1.93 19.67
N GLY A 274 -13.48 -1.34 20.60
CA GLY A 274 -14.58 -2.04 21.26
C GLY A 274 -15.66 -2.50 20.26
N LEU A 275 -15.92 -1.70 19.23
CA LEU A 275 -16.87 -2.03 18.15
C LEU A 275 -16.46 -3.30 17.40
N LEU A 276 -15.21 -3.37 16.95
CA LEU A 276 -14.73 -4.47 16.11
C LEU A 276 -14.41 -5.73 16.94
N LEU A 277 -13.93 -5.57 18.17
CA LEU A 277 -13.63 -6.68 19.06
C LEU A 277 -14.90 -7.46 19.43
N ASN A 278 -16.00 -6.75 19.71
CA ASN A 278 -17.27 -7.33 20.15
C ASN A 278 -18.22 -7.68 19.00
N ALA A 279 -17.81 -7.55 17.75
CA ALA A 279 -18.65 -7.93 16.62
C ALA A 279 -18.89 -9.45 16.62
N GLU A 280 -20.11 -9.91 16.35
CA GLU A 280 -20.44 -11.35 16.34
C GLU A 280 -19.52 -12.18 15.44
N GLN A 281 -19.04 -11.57 14.37
CA GLN A 281 -18.18 -12.21 13.38
C GLN A 281 -16.81 -11.51 13.36
N THR A 282 -16.15 -11.43 14.51
CA THR A 282 -14.81 -10.81 14.67
C THR A 282 -13.80 -11.29 13.62
N LYS A 283 -13.87 -12.55 13.17
CA LYS A 283 -12.97 -13.05 12.10
C LYS A 283 -13.19 -12.40 10.73
N ARG A 284 -14.36 -11.80 10.48
CA ARG A 284 -14.70 -11.10 9.23
C ARG A 284 -14.45 -9.60 9.28
N THR A 285 -14.06 -9.04 10.44
CA THR A 285 -13.82 -7.60 10.57
C THR A 285 -12.60 -7.14 9.77
N TYR A 286 -11.62 -8.01 9.57
CA TYR A 286 -10.47 -7.81 8.69
C TYR A 286 -10.45 -8.83 7.56
N ARG A 287 -9.83 -8.43 6.46
CA ARG A 287 -9.44 -9.33 5.38
C ARG A 287 -8.38 -10.32 5.86
N ARG A 288 -8.36 -11.56 5.34
CA ARG A 288 -7.42 -12.58 5.85
C ARG A 288 -6.00 -12.31 5.36
N ASN A 289 -5.82 -11.97 4.09
CA ASN A 289 -4.51 -11.75 3.48
C ASN A 289 -4.13 -10.27 3.34
N ASP A 290 -4.77 -9.38 4.11
CA ASP A 290 -4.61 -7.94 3.97
C ASP A 290 -4.65 -7.22 5.34
N THR A 291 -4.04 -6.04 5.46
CA THR A 291 -4.05 -5.22 6.69
C THR A 291 -5.32 -4.39 6.89
N HIS A 292 -6.17 -4.26 5.87
CA HIS A 292 -7.39 -3.46 5.91
C HIS A 292 -8.58 -4.24 6.49
N LEU A 293 -9.60 -3.48 6.87
CA LEU A 293 -10.90 -4.02 7.23
C LEU A 293 -11.44 -4.92 6.11
N GLY A 294 -12.20 -5.95 6.46
CA GLY A 294 -13.08 -6.62 5.51
C GLY A 294 -14.32 -5.77 5.25
N PRO A 295 -15.11 -6.05 4.19
CA PRO A 295 -16.39 -5.36 3.97
C PRO A 295 -17.31 -5.37 5.20
N PHE A 296 -17.30 -6.46 5.99
CA PHE A 296 -18.04 -6.55 7.25
C PHE A 296 -17.54 -5.55 8.30
N GLY A 297 -16.22 -5.45 8.52
CA GLY A 297 -15.65 -4.48 9.47
C GLY A 297 -15.86 -3.04 9.02
N ALA A 298 -15.63 -2.76 7.74
CA ALA A 298 -15.86 -1.45 7.14
C ALA A 298 -17.33 -1.01 7.27
N GLN A 299 -18.28 -1.92 7.05
CA GLN A 299 -19.71 -1.67 7.27
C GLN A 299 -20.01 -1.28 8.72
N HIS A 300 -19.44 -1.97 9.71
CA HIS A 300 -19.67 -1.66 11.13
C HIS A 300 -19.12 -0.27 11.48
N VAL A 301 -17.91 0.04 11.02
CA VAL A 301 -17.30 1.36 11.26
C VAL A 301 -18.10 2.45 10.54
N ALA A 302 -18.52 2.22 9.29
CA ALA A 302 -19.35 3.17 8.54
C ALA A 302 -20.70 3.41 9.23
N GLN A 303 -21.35 2.37 9.76
CA GLN A 303 -22.59 2.49 10.52
C GLN A 303 -22.39 3.29 11.80
N ALA A 304 -21.27 3.07 12.51
CA ALA A 304 -20.94 3.82 13.71
C ALA A 304 -20.65 5.30 13.40
N ILE A 305 -19.94 5.59 12.31
CA ILE A 305 -19.73 6.96 11.81
C ILE A 305 -21.08 7.62 11.49
N ALA A 306 -21.93 6.96 10.71
CA ALA A 306 -23.25 7.48 10.32
C ALA A 306 -24.11 7.78 11.57
N THR A 307 -24.13 6.86 12.53
CA THR A 307 -24.86 7.02 13.79
C THR A 307 -24.33 8.20 14.60
N ALA A 308 -23.01 8.37 14.68
CA ALA A 308 -22.38 9.49 15.38
C ALA A 308 -22.77 10.86 14.81
N VAL A 309 -23.16 10.92 13.53
CA VAL A 309 -23.64 12.14 12.85
C VAL A 309 -25.16 12.12 12.59
N ASN A 310 -25.90 11.28 13.32
CA ASN A 310 -27.36 11.16 13.26
C ASN A 310 -27.92 10.77 11.88
N VAL A 311 -27.20 9.94 11.14
CA VAL A 311 -27.62 9.37 9.86
C VAL A 311 -27.87 7.89 10.01
N THR A 312 -29.05 7.44 9.61
CA THR A 312 -29.38 6.02 9.52
C THR A 312 -29.03 5.50 8.14
N ILE A 313 -28.31 4.38 8.07
CA ILE A 313 -27.96 3.73 6.80
C ILE A 313 -28.58 2.33 6.73
N PRO A 314 -29.04 1.88 5.55
CA PRO A 314 -29.45 0.50 5.37
C PRO A 314 -28.23 -0.42 5.48
N ILE A 315 -28.41 -1.55 6.15
CA ILE A 315 -27.37 -2.56 6.31
C ILE A 315 -27.51 -3.59 5.17
N PRO A 316 -26.58 -3.63 4.20
CA PRO A 316 -26.64 -4.61 3.13
C PRO A 316 -26.24 -5.99 3.62
N THR A 317 -26.74 -7.03 2.96
CA THR A 317 -26.22 -8.40 3.15
C THR A 317 -24.97 -8.57 2.30
N LEU A 318 -23.92 -9.16 2.88
CA LEU A 318 -22.68 -9.48 2.20
C LEU A 318 -22.77 -10.89 1.62
N THR A 319 -23.07 -10.99 0.32
CA THR A 319 -23.31 -12.26 -0.38
C THR A 319 -22.58 -12.37 -1.72
N LYS A 320 -22.07 -11.26 -2.26
CA LYS A 320 -21.34 -11.28 -3.52
C LYS A 320 -19.93 -11.78 -3.24
N LEU A 321 -19.67 -13.02 -3.63
CA LEU A 321 -18.34 -13.58 -3.52
C LEU A 321 -17.40 -12.92 -4.54
N ALA A 322 -16.28 -12.39 -4.04
CA ALA A 322 -15.23 -11.81 -4.85
C ALA A 322 -13.88 -12.44 -4.51
N VAL A 323 -13.00 -12.53 -5.50
CA VAL A 323 -11.60 -12.92 -5.29
C VAL A 323 -10.74 -11.66 -5.25
N ARG A 324 -9.91 -11.55 -4.22
CA ARG A 324 -9.12 -10.36 -3.93
C ARG A 324 -7.71 -10.73 -3.52
N GLU A 325 -6.75 -10.00 -4.09
CA GLU A 325 -5.39 -9.94 -3.57
C GLU A 325 -5.38 -9.04 -2.34
N GLY A 326 -4.48 -9.28 -1.40
CA GLY A 326 -4.26 -8.41 -0.25
C GLY A 326 -2.81 -7.99 -0.14
N ASP A 327 -2.56 -6.84 0.50
CA ASP A 327 -1.21 -6.27 0.66
C ASP A 327 -0.22 -7.24 1.35
N LEU A 328 -0.70 -8.08 2.28
CA LEU A 328 0.10 -9.13 2.92
C LEU A 328 0.22 -10.38 2.04
N GLY A 329 -0.82 -10.72 1.29
CA GLY A 329 -0.86 -11.89 0.39
C GLY A 329 0.10 -11.76 -0.78
N GLY A 330 0.29 -10.55 -1.29
CA GLY A 330 1.30 -10.24 -2.30
C GLY A 330 2.72 -10.55 -1.80
N LYS A 331 3.00 -10.60 -0.50
CA LYS A 331 4.36 -10.85 -0.01
C LYS A 331 4.83 -12.30 -0.16
N PHE A 332 4.01 -13.19 -0.71
CA PHE A 332 4.34 -14.59 -0.97
C PHE A 332 4.54 -14.85 -2.47
N ASN A 333 5.24 -15.94 -2.78
CA ASN A 333 5.36 -16.44 -4.15
C ASN A 333 5.06 -17.95 -4.19
N PRO A 334 3.95 -18.39 -4.82
CA PRO A 334 2.94 -17.56 -5.49
C PRO A 334 2.18 -16.65 -4.52
N GLU A 335 1.60 -15.58 -5.04
CA GLU A 335 0.77 -14.64 -4.27
C GLU A 335 -0.45 -15.34 -3.67
N ILE A 336 -0.80 -14.96 -2.45
CA ILE A 336 -1.97 -15.53 -1.76
C ILE A 336 -3.19 -14.68 -2.06
N TRP A 337 -4.19 -15.29 -2.67
CA TRP A 337 -5.50 -14.70 -2.93
C TRP A 337 -6.52 -15.18 -1.89
N GLU A 338 -7.55 -14.38 -1.63
CA GLU A 338 -8.66 -14.80 -0.78
C GLU A 338 -10.02 -14.56 -1.43
N THR A 339 -11.01 -15.28 -0.95
CA THR A 339 -12.41 -14.95 -1.17
C THR A 339 -12.93 -14.00 -0.12
N VAL A 340 -13.69 -13.00 -0.54
CA VAL A 340 -14.32 -11.97 0.30
C VAL A 340 -15.80 -11.87 -0.06
N ASP A 341 -16.66 -11.77 0.95
CA ASP A 341 -18.08 -11.46 0.74
C ASP A 341 -18.28 -9.93 0.68
N GLU A 342 -18.69 -9.44 -0.47
CA GLU A 342 -19.00 -8.04 -0.74
C GLU A 342 -20.53 -7.81 -0.74
N PRO A 343 -20.98 -6.57 -0.51
CA PRO A 343 -22.37 -6.23 -0.78
C PRO A 343 -22.64 -6.32 -2.28
N LEU A 344 -23.80 -6.90 -2.66
CA LEU A 344 -24.26 -6.86 -4.05
C LEU A 344 -24.60 -5.43 -4.45
N GLU A 345 -25.40 -4.78 -3.59
CA GLU A 345 -25.80 -3.38 -3.66
C GLU A 345 -26.01 -2.86 -2.24
N ILE A 346 -25.99 -1.54 -2.07
CA ILE A 346 -26.56 -0.92 -0.88
C ILE A 346 -27.89 -0.30 -1.29
N PRO A 347 -29.03 -0.78 -0.78
CA PRO A 347 -30.35 -0.31 -1.17
C PRO A 347 -30.48 1.21 -1.10
N GLY A 348 -30.98 1.82 -2.17
CA GLY A 348 -31.25 3.26 -2.22
C GLY A 348 -30.03 4.15 -2.31
N THR A 349 -28.85 3.61 -2.63
CA THR A 349 -27.63 4.41 -2.83
C THR A 349 -27.02 4.17 -4.20
N ILE A 350 -26.28 5.17 -4.69
CA ILE A 350 -25.52 5.09 -5.93
C ILE A 350 -24.08 5.50 -5.61
N MET A 351 -23.11 4.81 -6.21
CA MET A 351 -21.72 5.26 -6.15
C MET A 351 -21.55 6.52 -7.00
N PRO A 352 -21.19 7.68 -6.42
CA PRO A 352 -20.87 8.84 -7.23
C PRO A 352 -19.53 8.67 -7.95
N ALA A 353 -19.35 9.41 -9.04
CA ALA A 353 -18.05 9.51 -9.69
C ALA A 353 -17.05 10.21 -8.76
N ARG A 354 -15.83 9.66 -8.71
CA ARG A 354 -14.70 10.27 -8.00
C ARG A 354 -14.11 11.41 -8.82
N THR A 355 -14.00 12.58 -8.21
CA THR A 355 -13.22 13.70 -8.75
C THR A 355 -11.88 13.76 -8.02
N THR A 356 -10.79 13.68 -8.76
CA THR A 356 -9.44 13.88 -8.22
C THR A 356 -9.14 15.38 -8.15
N ILE A 357 -8.97 15.92 -6.93
CA ILE A 357 -8.68 17.34 -6.72
C ILE A 357 -7.17 17.59 -6.71
N HIS A 358 -6.41 16.72 -6.06
CA HIS A 358 -4.95 16.81 -6.04
C HIS A 358 -4.32 15.42 -5.95
N LEU A 359 -3.24 15.22 -6.70
CA LEU A 359 -2.31 14.11 -6.57
C LEU A 359 -0.90 14.71 -6.45
N PRO A 360 -0.10 14.26 -5.47
CA PRO A 360 1.31 14.62 -5.40
C PRO A 360 2.07 14.17 -6.66
N ASP A 361 2.96 15.03 -7.17
CA ASP A 361 3.75 14.76 -8.38
C ASP A 361 4.71 13.58 -8.20
N ASP A 362 5.11 13.30 -6.95
CA ASP A 362 6.02 12.21 -6.60
C ASP A 362 5.32 10.89 -6.31
N GLY A 363 4.01 10.80 -6.60
CA GLY A 363 3.22 9.58 -6.48
C GLY A 363 2.92 9.15 -5.05
N ARG A 364 3.38 9.88 -4.02
CA ARG A 364 3.11 9.53 -2.61
C ARG A 364 1.62 9.56 -2.29
N HIS A 365 1.27 8.89 -1.20
CA HIS A 365 -0.10 8.89 -0.71
C HIS A 365 -0.46 10.17 0.03
N ILE A 366 0.45 10.70 0.85
CA ILE A 366 0.22 11.90 1.63
C ILE A 366 -0.04 13.09 0.70
N GLY A 367 -1.13 13.81 0.94
CA GLY A 367 -1.58 14.95 0.14
C GLY A 367 -2.58 14.59 -0.95
N ARG A 368 -2.83 13.31 -1.24
CA ARG A 368 -3.90 12.92 -2.19
C ARG A 368 -5.25 13.42 -1.71
N HIS A 369 -6.03 13.95 -2.63
CA HIS A 369 -7.33 14.54 -2.32
C HIS A 369 -8.37 14.18 -3.37
N TYR A 370 -9.45 13.55 -2.90
CA TYR A 370 -10.59 13.12 -3.69
C TYR A 370 -11.88 13.78 -3.20
N LEU A 371 -12.75 14.08 -4.15
CA LEU A 371 -14.07 14.65 -3.94
C LEU A 371 -15.14 13.76 -4.55
N PHE A 372 -16.18 13.50 -3.79
CA PHE A 372 -17.37 12.79 -4.20
C PHE A 372 -18.58 13.69 -3.99
N ARG A 373 -19.40 13.84 -5.03
CA ARG A 373 -20.68 14.54 -4.96
C ARG A 373 -21.80 13.60 -5.36
N ASN A 374 -22.78 13.44 -4.48
CA ASN A 374 -23.82 12.44 -4.62
C ASN A 374 -25.20 13.05 -4.34
N ALA A 375 -25.92 13.36 -5.42
CA ALA A 375 -27.29 13.87 -5.32
C ALA A 375 -28.29 12.83 -4.77
N ALA A 376 -27.92 11.55 -4.78
CA ALA A 376 -28.72 10.43 -4.26
C ALA A 376 -28.21 9.95 -2.88
N ALA A 377 -27.42 10.75 -2.18
CA ALA A 377 -26.92 10.40 -0.85
C ALA A 377 -28.03 10.30 0.20
N LEU A 378 -27.79 9.51 1.23
CA LEU A 378 -28.72 9.32 2.36
C LEU A 378 -28.79 10.53 3.28
N SER A 379 -27.78 11.39 3.25
CA SER A 379 -27.66 12.57 4.10
C SER A 379 -27.23 13.79 3.29
N PRO A 380 -27.81 14.98 3.56
CA PRO A 380 -27.39 16.21 2.91
C PRO A 380 -26.02 16.73 3.38
N LEU A 381 -25.43 16.13 4.42
CA LEU A 381 -24.21 16.64 5.04
C LEU A 381 -23.02 16.69 4.08
N LYS A 382 -22.22 17.75 4.22
CA LYS A 382 -20.88 17.89 3.65
C LYS A 382 -19.84 17.48 4.67
N VAL A 383 -18.99 16.52 4.30
CA VAL A 383 -18.02 15.92 5.21
C VAL A 383 -16.61 16.02 4.63
N VAL A 384 -15.65 16.42 5.46
CA VAL A 384 -14.21 16.38 5.14
C VAL A 384 -13.53 15.36 6.04
N CYS A 385 -12.81 14.42 5.46
CA CYS A 385 -12.06 13.40 6.17
C CYS A 385 -10.56 13.54 5.89
N PHE A 386 -9.78 13.60 6.97
CA PHE A 386 -8.32 13.47 6.97
C PHE A 386 -7.99 12.07 7.48
N GLY A 387 -7.43 11.23 6.62
CA GLY A 387 -7.25 9.81 6.93
C GLY A 387 -6.12 9.14 6.17
N ASN A 388 -6.17 7.82 6.13
CA ASN A 388 -5.16 6.98 5.47
C ASN A 388 -5.82 5.85 4.66
N SER A 389 -5.08 4.76 4.47
CA SER A 389 -5.48 3.65 3.61
C SER A 389 -6.77 2.94 4.05
N GLN A 390 -7.22 3.10 5.29
CA GLN A 390 -8.53 2.56 5.72
C GLN A 390 -9.71 3.29 5.06
N PHE A 391 -9.54 4.56 4.71
CA PHE A 391 -10.51 5.29 3.88
C PHE A 391 -10.28 5.03 2.40
N GLU A 392 -9.01 5.03 1.95
CA GLU A 392 -8.60 4.76 0.57
C GLU A 392 -9.34 5.64 -0.49
N ALA A 393 -9.10 5.37 -1.77
CA ALA A 393 -9.72 6.09 -2.87
C ALA A 393 -11.19 5.68 -3.13
N GLY A 394 -11.74 4.77 -2.33
CA GLY A 394 -13.16 4.40 -2.32
C GLY A 394 -13.59 3.41 -3.40
N ASP A 395 -12.67 2.67 -4.01
CA ASP A 395 -12.99 1.76 -5.12
C ASP A 395 -13.68 0.47 -4.66
N LEU A 396 -13.43 0.03 -3.42
CA LEU A 396 -13.89 -1.25 -2.91
C LEU A 396 -14.64 -1.13 -1.57
N PRO A 397 -15.57 -2.06 -1.24
CA PRO A 397 -16.38 -2.00 -0.03
C PRO A 397 -15.62 -2.14 1.30
N GLN A 398 -14.35 -2.57 1.29
CA GLN A 398 -13.50 -2.49 2.49
C GLN A 398 -13.09 -1.06 2.86
N ALA A 399 -13.11 -0.14 1.89
CA ALA A 399 -12.63 1.22 2.05
C ALA A 399 -13.75 2.09 2.66
N LEU A 400 -13.46 2.84 3.73
CA LEU A 400 -14.46 3.69 4.38
C LEU A 400 -14.95 4.82 3.46
N THR A 401 -14.14 5.28 2.49
CA THR A 401 -14.57 6.23 1.46
C THR A 401 -15.69 5.67 0.59
N TRP A 402 -15.69 4.36 0.31
CA TRP A 402 -16.74 3.72 -0.49
C TRP A 402 -18.11 3.86 0.19
N TRP A 403 -18.15 3.74 1.52
CA TRP A 403 -19.35 3.98 2.31
C TRP A 403 -19.67 5.47 2.42
N ALA A 404 -18.71 6.29 2.83
CA ALA A 404 -18.92 7.72 3.06
C ALA A 404 -19.44 8.47 1.80
N ALA A 405 -18.92 8.13 0.62
CA ALA A 405 -19.37 8.71 -0.67
C ALA A 405 -20.84 8.37 -1.03
N ARG A 406 -21.41 7.33 -0.42
CA ARG A 406 -22.84 6.97 -0.58
C ARG A 406 -23.72 7.57 0.50
N ILE A 407 -23.15 7.78 1.70
CA ILE A 407 -23.89 8.27 2.86
C ILE A 407 -24.07 9.79 2.77
N PHE A 408 -23.04 10.53 2.36
CA PHE A 408 -23.01 11.99 2.41
C PHE A 408 -23.13 12.62 1.02
N SER A 409 -23.84 13.75 0.93
CA SER A 409 -24.08 14.46 -0.34
C SER A 409 -22.79 15.00 -0.95
N GLU A 410 -21.84 15.38 -0.11
CA GLU A 410 -20.50 15.79 -0.51
C GLU A 410 -19.47 15.25 0.48
N PHE A 411 -18.54 14.42 -0.01
CA PHE A 411 -17.49 13.82 0.79
C PHE A 411 -16.12 14.16 0.20
N HIS A 412 -15.25 14.75 1.03
CA HIS A 412 -13.87 15.05 0.70
C HIS A 412 -12.98 14.10 1.48
N PHE A 413 -12.16 13.30 0.78
CA PHE A 413 -11.14 12.49 1.41
C PHE A 413 -9.76 13.06 1.11
N ILE A 414 -9.05 13.40 2.17
CA ILE A 414 -7.68 13.90 2.15
C ILE A 414 -6.82 12.86 2.86
N TRP A 415 -5.85 12.32 2.13
CA TRP A 415 -4.90 11.38 2.70
C TRP A 415 -3.80 12.16 3.42
N ASP A 416 -4.06 12.55 4.66
CA ASP A 416 -3.11 13.26 5.51
C ASP A 416 -3.50 13.09 6.98
N PRO A 417 -2.55 12.81 7.90
CA PRO A 417 -2.85 12.81 9.34
C PRO A 417 -3.03 14.22 9.94
N ALA A 418 -2.53 15.27 9.28
CA ALA A 418 -2.61 16.66 9.73
C ALA A 418 -3.81 17.38 9.11
N PHE A 419 -4.43 18.28 9.89
CA PHE A 419 -5.57 19.06 9.41
C PHE A 419 -5.10 20.26 8.59
N ASP A 420 -5.68 20.44 7.41
CA ASP A 420 -5.55 21.66 6.62
C ASP A 420 -6.68 22.63 7.01
N ASP A 421 -6.40 23.50 7.98
CA ASP A 421 -7.35 24.49 8.47
C ASP A 421 -7.84 25.44 7.36
N ALA A 422 -6.97 25.84 6.44
CA ALA A 422 -7.33 26.72 5.34
C ALA A 422 -8.31 26.03 4.38
N TYR A 423 -8.12 24.73 4.16
CA TYR A 423 -9.06 23.90 3.42
C TYR A 423 -10.42 23.82 4.12
N ILE A 424 -10.42 23.51 5.42
CA ILE A 424 -11.64 23.42 6.23
C ILE A 424 -12.40 24.76 6.20
N ASP A 425 -11.70 25.88 6.40
CA ASP A 425 -12.29 27.22 6.37
C ASP A 425 -12.92 27.57 5.03
N ARG A 426 -12.27 27.16 3.92
CA ARG A 426 -12.79 27.37 2.58
C ARG A 426 -14.02 26.51 2.29
N ILE A 427 -14.00 25.25 2.69
CA ILE A 427 -15.05 24.28 2.35
C ILE A 427 -16.27 24.43 3.26
N ARG A 428 -16.08 24.87 4.52
CA ARG A 428 -17.12 24.98 5.55
C ARG A 428 -17.94 23.68 5.65
N PRO A 429 -17.31 22.55 6.03
CA PRO A 429 -18.01 21.28 6.17
C PRO A 429 -18.97 21.29 7.37
N ASP A 430 -19.98 20.43 7.31
CA ASP A 430 -20.86 20.15 8.44
C ASP A 430 -20.19 19.20 9.43
N VAL A 431 -19.33 18.30 8.93
CA VAL A 431 -18.57 17.34 9.75
C VAL A 431 -17.12 17.28 9.28
N VAL A 432 -16.19 17.26 10.24
CA VAL A 432 -14.78 16.92 10.00
C VAL A 432 -14.43 15.62 10.71
N ILE A 433 -13.88 14.68 9.96
CA ILE A 433 -13.44 13.38 10.45
C ILE A 433 -11.91 13.34 10.47
N GLY A 434 -11.32 13.12 11.64
CA GLY A 434 -9.93 12.71 11.77
C GLY A 434 -9.84 11.19 11.90
N GLN A 435 -9.07 10.54 11.04
CA GLN A 435 -8.83 9.10 11.10
C GLN A 435 -7.33 8.81 11.13
N THR A 436 -6.93 7.93 12.04
CA THR A 436 -5.60 7.30 12.00
C THR A 436 -5.73 5.80 12.26
N ILE A 437 -4.60 5.10 12.19
CA ILE A 437 -4.50 3.68 12.55
C ILE A 437 -3.58 3.51 13.75
N GLU A 438 -3.81 2.43 14.49
CA GLU A 438 -3.11 2.15 15.74
C GLU A 438 -1.58 2.14 15.60
N ARG A 439 -1.02 1.64 14.49
CA ARG A 439 0.44 1.65 14.27
C ARG A 439 1.07 3.03 14.04
N PHE A 440 0.28 4.08 13.82
CA PHE A 440 0.78 5.46 13.62
C PHE A 440 0.58 6.35 14.85
N LEU A 441 0.16 5.79 15.99
CA LEU A 441 -0.11 6.59 17.18
C LEU A 441 1.16 7.11 17.87
N ASP A 442 2.34 6.55 17.58
CA ASP A 442 3.60 7.01 18.16
C ASP A 442 3.96 8.46 17.78
N ARG A 443 3.35 8.98 16.70
CA ARG A 443 3.54 10.33 16.17
C ARG A 443 2.23 11.12 16.22
N VAL A 444 2.15 12.04 17.17
CA VAL A 444 1.03 13.00 17.24
C VAL A 444 1.23 14.06 16.15
N PRO A 445 0.26 14.29 15.26
CA PRO A 445 0.32 15.35 14.26
C PRO A 445 0.52 16.73 14.90
N SER A 446 1.24 17.62 14.22
CA SER A 446 1.49 18.97 14.72
C SER A 446 0.25 19.87 14.74
N ARG A 447 -0.82 19.49 14.02
CA ARG A 447 -2.08 20.24 13.85
C ARG A 447 -3.25 19.28 13.68
#